data_AF-A0A650CQ94-F1
#
_entry.id   AF-A0A650CQ94-F1
#
_cell.length_a   1.000
_cell.length_b   1.000
_cell.length_c   1.000
_cell.angle_alpha   90.00
_cell.angle_beta   90.00
_cell.angle_gamma   90.00
#
_symmetry.space_group_name_H-M   'P 1'
#
loop_
_entity.id
_entity.type
_entity.pdbx_description
1 polymer ?
#
loop_
_entity_poly.entity_id
_entity_poly.type
_entity_poly.pdbx_seq_one_letter_code
_entity_poly.pdbx_strand_id
1 'polypeptide(L)'
;MDEPLLYSQLSLTRRSSSLPKIIRVDSYSDLSKLRGVPRYEFSRGIEGNEILDMTELKGVEDLGDRLKVLAGTPWRDVIKYSPELFGNLDFSVGGSVFFGDAGFGFNEFGLIKDRVEVEGYLNGIKYTGKYNGGIIYAVYIKKEQRQLVYKGYTTDDIDAILYKLKNWFSYGFPAFRDIAINIQGGVAKLIVAYPSTREQLLLKYISDLQKVDPMYEDLSPRHKYRYYGTTDLDGIFQMKENLKLSERTILRFRGTKVYFAIYSNTPLKFIDTIQLTSYSDSDAQNNLNGCVLCGRCVDVCPYGEMMSSPLYTPLGFYVLQPLGFAEGLINCHMCGKCVDVCPSKLDIISDLRKYARYNKIDSSLPEVRELPATSVIVLTPISKGFEDRAIRALLYLHSKGKKVGLIKLDINVLDLLLDKVDWENISKKLEGVNEILTITPEEYHYLQPIKRFKIIDIIFVEELILPDTDIEGKDLHIPCMLGIKTEKKELNKCSLAFLEEISGKTVESKLPAKYTLCPITARKLNIKTPLDTVFPALNLEALKNTISKLHQGAEGGDLLMDDAKWYEDIAEELFKKVADKIISTQLSRLTKEELLALYFFMDKFAEINEKDKEVIIKEVNKILASDQIK
;
A
#
# COMPACT_ATOMS: atom_id res chain seq x y z
N MET A 1 -3.21 -22.02 -13.08
CA MET A 1 -3.81 -22.18 -14.43
C MET A 1 -4.31 -20.85 -14.97
N ASP A 2 -4.18 -19.77 -14.18
CA ASP A 2 -5.12 -18.66 -14.22
C ASP A 2 -4.46 -17.35 -14.67
N GLU A 3 -3.14 -17.31 -14.80
CA GLU A 3 -2.44 -16.19 -15.40
C GLU A 3 -2.89 -15.95 -16.86
N PRO A 4 -3.06 -16.98 -17.72
CA PRO A 4 -3.72 -16.79 -19.02
C PRO A 4 -5.11 -16.14 -18.95
N LEU A 5 -5.90 -16.38 -17.89
CA LEU A 5 -7.21 -15.77 -17.71
C LEU A 5 -7.12 -14.27 -17.35
N LEU A 6 -6.06 -13.87 -16.65
CA LEU A 6 -5.79 -12.44 -16.41
C LEU A 6 -5.46 -11.74 -17.73
N TYR A 7 -4.50 -12.28 -18.49
CA TYR A 7 -4.03 -11.65 -19.72
C TYR A 7 -4.98 -11.84 -20.91
N SER A 8 -5.98 -12.71 -20.82
CA SER A 8 -7.08 -12.74 -21.80
C SER A 8 -7.99 -11.53 -21.69
N GLN A 9 -8.01 -10.79 -20.56
CA GLN A 9 -8.83 -9.58 -20.40
C GLN A 9 -8.25 -8.41 -21.21
N LEU A 10 -8.84 -8.11 -22.37
CA LEU A 10 -8.32 -7.11 -23.32
C LEU A 10 -8.76 -5.68 -23.00
N SER A 11 -9.94 -5.50 -22.41
CA SER A 11 -10.53 -4.22 -22.01
C SER A 11 -11.43 -4.43 -20.78
N LEU A 12 -12.42 -3.58 -20.47
CA LEU A 12 -13.35 -3.89 -19.35
C LEU A 12 -14.44 -4.88 -19.77
N THR A 13 -14.81 -4.88 -21.06
CA THR A 13 -15.92 -5.68 -21.56
C THR A 13 -15.51 -6.81 -22.51
N ARG A 14 -14.23 -6.87 -22.89
CA ARG A 14 -13.74 -7.87 -23.86
C ARG A 14 -12.64 -8.75 -23.30
N ARG A 15 -12.79 -10.05 -23.57
CA ARG A 15 -11.77 -11.08 -23.38
C ARG A 15 -11.37 -11.67 -24.73
N SER A 16 -10.14 -12.14 -24.82
CA SER A 16 -9.61 -12.93 -25.93
C SER A 16 -10.46 -14.19 -26.15
N SER A 17 -10.60 -14.62 -27.41
CA SER A 17 -11.35 -15.84 -27.74
C SER A 17 -10.62 -17.12 -27.31
N SER A 18 -9.29 -17.06 -27.20
CA SER A 18 -8.44 -18.15 -26.73
C SER A 18 -7.62 -17.74 -25.51
N LEU A 19 -7.16 -18.73 -24.74
CA LEU A 19 -6.23 -18.50 -23.64
C LEU A 19 -4.80 -18.34 -24.17
N PRO A 20 -4.15 -17.19 -23.91
CA PRO A 20 -2.80 -16.94 -24.37
C PRO A 20 -1.75 -17.68 -23.53
N LYS A 21 -0.65 -18.07 -24.17
CA LYS A 21 0.61 -18.39 -23.48
C LYS A 21 1.31 -17.09 -23.12
N ILE A 22 1.73 -16.95 -21.86
CA ILE A 22 2.39 -15.73 -21.36
C ILE A 22 3.90 -15.94 -21.36
N ILE A 23 4.62 -14.98 -21.93
CA ILE A 23 6.08 -14.93 -21.94
C ILE A 23 6.48 -13.60 -21.30
N ARG A 24 7.11 -13.67 -20.13
CA ARG A 24 7.62 -12.46 -19.46
C ARG A 24 8.89 -11.99 -20.13
N VAL A 25 8.98 -10.68 -20.33
CA VAL A 25 10.13 -10.03 -20.95
C VAL A 25 10.77 -9.11 -19.93
N ASP A 26 11.88 -9.56 -19.36
CA ASP A 26 12.61 -8.83 -18.32
C ASP A 26 13.78 -8.03 -18.93
N SER A 27 14.22 -8.40 -20.13
CA SER A 27 15.42 -7.83 -20.73
C SER A 27 15.34 -7.68 -22.24
N TYR A 28 16.26 -6.87 -22.75
CA TYR A 28 16.46 -6.65 -24.18
C TYR A 28 16.83 -7.93 -24.94
N SER A 29 17.56 -8.87 -24.33
CA SER A 29 18.02 -10.11 -25.01
C SER A 29 16.88 -11.04 -25.41
N ASP A 30 15.76 -10.97 -24.69
CA ASP A 30 14.64 -11.89 -24.86
C ASP A 30 13.92 -11.65 -26.20
N LEU A 31 13.87 -10.39 -26.65
CA LEU A 31 13.03 -9.97 -27.79
C LEU A 31 13.44 -10.49 -29.16
N SER A 32 14.71 -10.84 -29.36
CA SER A 32 15.23 -11.24 -30.69
C SER A 32 14.62 -12.53 -31.25
N LYS A 33 14.09 -13.40 -30.39
CA LYS A 33 13.56 -14.73 -30.76
C LYS A 33 12.04 -14.84 -30.59
N LEU A 34 11.40 -13.79 -30.08
CA LEU A 34 9.98 -13.81 -29.72
C LEU A 34 9.11 -13.31 -30.88
N ARG A 35 7.93 -13.92 -31.03
CA ARG A 35 6.95 -13.58 -32.08
C ARG A 35 5.54 -13.33 -31.54
N GLY A 36 5.42 -13.12 -30.23
CA GLY A 36 4.17 -12.84 -29.55
C GLY A 36 3.72 -11.39 -29.67
N VAL A 37 2.52 -11.14 -29.17
CA VAL A 37 1.87 -9.84 -29.15
C VAL A 37 2.20 -9.12 -27.83
N PRO A 38 2.63 -7.85 -27.84
CA PRO A 38 3.06 -7.18 -26.61
C PRO A 38 1.90 -6.74 -25.73
N ARG A 39 2.09 -6.87 -24.41
CA ARG A 39 1.24 -6.29 -23.36
C ARG A 39 2.05 -5.31 -22.53
N TYR A 40 1.90 -4.01 -22.80
CA TYR A 40 2.63 -2.95 -22.08
C TYR A 40 1.97 -2.52 -20.77
N GLU A 41 0.68 -2.80 -20.61
CA GLU A 41 -0.15 -2.36 -19.47
C GLU A 41 -1.37 -3.27 -19.30
N PHE A 42 -2.01 -3.23 -18.14
CA PHE A 42 -3.19 -4.06 -17.86
C PHE A 42 -4.50 -3.46 -18.41
N SER A 43 -4.55 -2.14 -18.60
CA SER A 43 -5.76 -1.42 -18.99
C SER A 43 -6.28 -1.80 -20.37
N ARG A 44 -5.37 -2.18 -21.28
CA ARG A 44 -5.66 -2.46 -22.69
C ARG A 44 -4.79 -3.60 -23.20
N GLY A 45 -5.31 -4.37 -24.14
CA GLY A 45 -4.59 -5.46 -24.78
C GLY A 45 -5.19 -5.81 -26.13
N ILE A 46 -4.46 -6.62 -26.87
CA ILE A 46 -4.90 -7.17 -28.15
C ILE A 46 -4.79 -8.70 -28.12
N GLU A 47 -5.61 -9.33 -28.95
CA GLU A 47 -5.70 -10.77 -29.03
C GLU A 47 -4.42 -11.39 -29.62
N GLY A 48 -4.01 -12.53 -29.08
CA GLY A 48 -2.84 -13.26 -29.53
C GLY A 48 -2.65 -14.57 -28.77
N ASN A 49 -2.19 -15.62 -29.46
CA ASN A 49 -1.93 -16.92 -28.83
C ASN A 49 -0.69 -16.89 -27.91
N GLU A 50 0.26 -16.01 -28.18
CA GLU A 50 1.40 -15.74 -27.31
C GLU A 50 1.40 -14.25 -26.94
N ILE A 51 1.38 -13.93 -25.66
CA ILE A 51 1.48 -12.57 -25.13
C ILE A 51 2.85 -12.37 -24.51
N LEU A 52 3.52 -11.31 -24.95
CA LEU A 52 4.77 -10.84 -24.36
C LEU A 52 4.41 -9.84 -23.26
N ASP A 53 4.52 -10.29 -22.01
CA ASP A 53 4.29 -9.42 -20.87
C ASP A 53 5.46 -8.45 -20.73
N MET A 54 5.18 -7.19 -21.01
CA MET A 54 6.11 -6.06 -20.98
C MET A 54 5.79 -5.10 -19.84
N THR A 55 4.83 -5.46 -18.97
CA THR A 55 4.32 -4.57 -17.92
C THR A 55 5.42 -4.18 -16.95
N GLU A 56 6.34 -5.08 -16.60
CA GLU A 56 7.48 -4.81 -15.71
C GLU A 56 8.71 -4.21 -16.39
N LEU A 57 8.69 -4.03 -17.72
CA LEU A 57 9.77 -3.35 -18.45
C LEU A 57 9.66 -1.82 -18.25
N LYS A 58 9.99 -1.37 -17.03
CA LYS A 58 9.85 0.02 -16.56
C LYS A 58 11.21 0.65 -16.29
N GLY A 59 11.35 1.93 -16.64
CA GLY A 59 12.57 2.68 -16.41
C GLY A 59 12.63 3.96 -17.23
N VAL A 60 13.26 4.99 -16.66
CA VAL A 60 13.50 6.28 -17.33
C VAL A 60 14.98 6.63 -17.20
N GLU A 61 15.63 6.84 -18.33
CA GLU A 61 16.99 7.35 -18.44
C GLU A 61 16.92 8.78 -19.01
N ASP A 62 17.41 9.77 -18.26
CA ASP A 62 17.48 11.17 -18.70
C ASP A 62 18.79 11.40 -19.46
N LEU A 63 18.68 11.67 -20.77
CA LEU A 63 19.79 11.90 -21.67
C LEU A 63 20.08 13.39 -21.87
N GLY A 64 19.55 14.27 -21.01
CA GLY A 64 19.71 15.72 -21.08
C GLY A 64 18.52 16.40 -21.74
N ASP A 65 18.50 16.44 -23.08
CA ASP A 65 17.45 17.09 -23.89
C ASP A 65 16.28 16.14 -24.25
N ARG A 66 16.49 14.84 -24.06
CA ARG A 66 15.54 13.75 -24.31
C ARG A 66 15.59 12.70 -23.23
N LEU A 67 14.56 11.88 -23.19
CA LEU A 67 14.38 10.75 -22.29
C LEU A 67 14.42 9.47 -23.10
N LYS A 68 15.10 8.44 -22.61
CA LYS A 68 14.88 7.06 -23.03
C LYS A 68 13.99 6.40 -21.99
N VAL A 69 12.80 5.96 -22.42
CA VAL A 69 11.79 5.39 -21.53
C VAL A 69 11.51 3.96 -21.96
N LEU A 70 11.60 3.00 -21.03
CA LEU A 70 11.24 1.61 -21.31
C LEU A 70 9.72 1.47 -21.54
N ALA A 71 9.33 0.58 -22.44
CA ALA A 71 7.98 0.58 -23.02
C ALA A 71 6.83 0.37 -22.01
N GLY A 72 7.04 -0.40 -20.94
CA GLY A 72 6.05 -0.64 -19.89
C GLY A 72 5.90 0.51 -18.88
N THR A 73 6.75 1.54 -18.95
CA THR A 73 6.72 2.67 -18.00
C THR A 73 5.45 3.51 -18.17
N PRO A 74 4.64 3.74 -17.11
CA PRO A 74 3.46 4.60 -17.19
C PRO A 74 3.83 6.08 -17.31
N TRP A 75 3.00 6.87 -17.99
CA TRP A 75 3.22 8.32 -18.15
C TRP A 75 3.31 9.08 -16.82
N ARG A 76 2.63 8.60 -15.77
CA ARG A 76 2.75 9.14 -14.40
C ARG A 76 4.18 9.19 -13.88
N ASP A 77 5.01 8.22 -14.25
CA ASP A 77 6.41 8.17 -13.82
C ASP A 77 7.33 9.04 -14.67
N VAL A 78 6.88 9.38 -15.87
CA VAL A 78 7.61 10.17 -16.87
C VAL A 78 7.33 11.66 -16.74
N ILE A 79 6.13 12.05 -16.27
CA ILE A 79 5.67 13.45 -16.33
C ILE A 79 6.58 14.42 -15.55
N LYS A 80 7.19 13.96 -14.46
CA LYS A 80 8.14 14.73 -13.65
C LYS A 80 9.39 15.20 -14.40
N TYR A 81 9.72 14.55 -15.53
CA TYR A 81 10.86 14.91 -16.38
C TYR A 81 10.51 15.94 -17.46
N SER A 82 9.29 16.51 -17.42
CA SER A 82 8.81 17.52 -18.37
C SER A 82 8.88 17.05 -19.84
N PRO A 83 8.25 15.92 -20.21
CA PRO A 83 8.21 15.48 -21.60
C PRO A 83 7.42 16.48 -22.47
N GLU A 84 7.83 16.65 -23.74
CA GLU A 84 7.20 17.62 -24.66
C GLU A 84 5.75 17.23 -25.07
N LEU A 85 5.40 15.97 -24.85
CA LEU A 85 4.11 15.35 -25.09
C LEU A 85 3.88 14.22 -24.09
N PHE A 86 2.62 13.91 -23.78
CA PHE A 86 2.29 12.80 -22.87
C PHE A 86 0.86 12.30 -23.09
N GLY A 87 0.63 11.02 -22.80
CA GLY A 87 -0.69 10.39 -22.87
C GLY A 87 -1.45 10.42 -21.55
N ASN A 88 -2.43 9.52 -21.42
CA ASN A 88 -3.09 9.23 -20.16
C ASN A 88 -2.07 8.73 -19.12
N LEU A 89 -2.12 9.26 -17.89
CA LEU A 89 -1.13 8.98 -16.85
C LEU A 89 -1.05 7.51 -16.43
N ASP A 90 -2.15 6.75 -16.59
CA ASP A 90 -2.20 5.33 -16.23
C ASP A 90 -1.88 4.40 -17.42
N PHE A 91 -1.62 4.97 -18.61
CA PHE A 91 -1.11 4.23 -19.75
C PHE A 91 0.42 4.26 -19.76
N SER A 92 0.99 3.15 -20.23
CA SER A 92 2.38 2.97 -20.59
C SER A 92 2.76 3.81 -21.81
N VAL A 93 4.00 4.31 -21.83
CA VAL A 93 4.54 5.06 -22.98
C VAL A 93 4.55 4.20 -24.24
N GLY A 94 4.99 2.93 -24.12
CA GLY A 94 5.00 1.98 -25.22
C GLY A 94 3.60 1.68 -25.73
N GLY A 95 2.63 1.47 -24.82
CA GLY A 95 1.22 1.31 -25.16
C GLY A 95 0.67 2.51 -25.93
N SER A 96 0.95 3.74 -25.48
CA SER A 96 0.50 4.94 -26.17
C SER A 96 1.06 5.10 -27.59
N VAL A 97 2.30 4.67 -27.84
CA VAL A 97 2.86 4.64 -29.19
C VAL A 97 2.21 3.52 -30.02
N PHE A 98 2.10 2.32 -29.44
CA PHE A 98 1.57 1.13 -30.10
C PHE A 98 0.12 1.29 -30.54
N PHE A 99 -0.73 1.79 -29.65
CA PHE A 99 -2.15 2.05 -29.90
C PHE A 99 -2.42 3.36 -30.65
N GLY A 100 -1.40 4.21 -30.82
CA GLY A 100 -1.53 5.48 -31.51
C GLY A 100 -2.42 6.47 -30.77
N ASP A 101 -2.18 6.66 -29.47
CA ASP A 101 -2.97 7.55 -28.64
C ASP A 101 -2.79 9.03 -29.04
N ALA A 102 -3.86 9.82 -28.88
CA ALA A 102 -3.77 11.28 -28.90
C ALA A 102 -3.62 11.78 -27.45
N GLY A 103 -2.50 12.44 -27.16
CA GLY A 103 -2.17 12.98 -25.85
C GLY A 103 -2.09 14.50 -25.82
N PHE A 104 -1.50 15.04 -24.75
CA PHE A 104 -1.06 16.42 -24.72
C PHE A 104 -0.10 16.69 -25.88
N GLY A 105 -0.38 17.74 -26.65
CA GLY A 105 0.38 18.08 -27.85
C GLY A 105 -0.26 17.60 -29.15
N PHE A 106 -1.46 17.00 -29.09
CA PHE A 106 -2.15 16.44 -30.25
C PHE A 106 -2.36 17.47 -31.37
N ASN A 107 -2.67 18.73 -31.01
CA ASN A 107 -2.83 19.80 -31.99
C ASN A 107 -1.54 19.99 -32.81
N GLU A 108 -0.40 20.14 -32.15
CA GLU A 108 0.86 20.43 -32.84
C GLU A 108 1.50 19.21 -33.49
N PHE A 109 1.49 18.07 -32.79
CA PHE A 109 2.30 16.92 -33.15
C PHE A 109 1.50 15.78 -33.80
N GLY A 110 0.18 15.75 -33.64
CA GLY A 110 -0.62 14.58 -34.00
C GLY A 110 -0.53 13.48 -32.95
N LEU A 111 -0.59 12.22 -33.39
CA LEU A 111 -0.58 11.08 -32.48
C LEU A 111 0.81 10.96 -31.83
N ILE A 112 0.87 10.38 -30.64
CA ILE A 112 2.12 10.24 -29.89
C ILE A 112 3.22 9.57 -30.73
N LYS A 113 2.85 8.52 -31.48
CA LYS A 113 3.76 7.79 -32.39
C LYS A 113 4.39 8.65 -33.51
N ASP A 114 3.77 9.77 -33.86
CA ASP A 114 4.21 10.62 -34.97
C ASP A 114 5.37 11.56 -34.54
N ARG A 115 5.60 11.72 -33.23
CA ARG A 115 6.57 12.65 -32.66
C ARG A 115 7.78 11.99 -31.97
N VAL A 116 7.66 10.73 -31.58
CA VAL A 116 8.71 10.00 -30.86
C VAL A 116 9.52 9.08 -31.80
N GLU A 117 10.69 8.66 -31.33
CA GLU A 117 11.44 7.55 -31.92
C GLU A 117 11.38 6.34 -30.98
N VAL A 118 11.57 5.14 -31.52
CA VAL A 118 11.53 3.90 -30.76
C VAL A 118 12.78 3.06 -31.00
N GLU A 119 13.17 2.27 -30.01
CA GLU A 119 13.88 1.00 -30.20
C GLU A 119 12.82 -0.09 -30.29
N GLY A 120 12.68 -0.73 -31.45
CA GLY A 120 11.66 -1.74 -31.70
C GLY A 120 12.19 -2.98 -32.39
N TYR A 121 11.34 -4.01 -32.47
CA TYR A 121 11.60 -5.27 -33.14
C TYR A 121 10.48 -5.57 -34.12
N LEU A 122 10.85 -5.77 -35.38
CA LEU A 122 9.94 -6.20 -36.42
C LEU A 122 10.45 -7.53 -36.97
N ASN A 123 9.65 -8.58 -36.81
CA ASN A 123 10.01 -9.95 -37.22
C ASN A 123 11.34 -10.44 -36.62
N GLY A 124 11.62 -10.07 -35.37
CA GLY A 124 12.87 -10.42 -34.66
C GLY A 124 14.08 -9.55 -35.02
N ILE A 125 13.94 -8.64 -35.99
CA ILE A 125 15.00 -7.71 -36.38
C ILE A 125 14.82 -6.40 -35.61
N LYS A 126 15.87 -5.96 -34.91
CA LYS A 126 15.87 -4.66 -34.22
C LYS A 126 15.91 -3.52 -35.22
N TYR A 127 15.18 -2.45 -34.91
CA TYR A 127 15.30 -1.15 -35.57
C TYR A 127 15.27 -0.01 -34.55
N THR A 128 15.79 1.14 -34.97
CA THR A 128 15.67 2.40 -34.25
C THR A 128 15.17 3.48 -35.20
N GLY A 129 14.22 4.30 -34.75
CA GLY A 129 13.68 5.41 -35.52
C GLY A 129 12.17 5.54 -35.36
N LYS A 130 11.48 6.02 -36.39
CA LYS A 130 10.01 6.13 -36.36
C LYS A 130 9.37 4.75 -36.20
N TYR A 131 8.34 4.67 -35.38
CA TYR A 131 7.59 3.42 -35.18
C TYR A 131 6.95 2.97 -36.48
N ASN A 132 7.29 1.75 -36.92
CA ASN A 132 6.79 1.14 -38.17
C ASN A 132 6.14 -0.23 -37.93
N GLY A 133 5.81 -0.55 -36.67
CA GLY A 133 5.16 -1.80 -36.26
C GLY A 133 6.05 -2.68 -35.37
N GLY A 134 5.48 -3.79 -34.90
CA GLY A 134 6.17 -4.78 -34.08
C GLY A 134 6.18 -4.44 -32.58
N ILE A 135 7.21 -4.93 -31.89
CA ILE A 135 7.35 -4.83 -30.43
C ILE A 135 8.22 -3.62 -30.10
N ILE A 136 7.80 -2.78 -29.17
CA ILE A 136 8.52 -1.60 -28.71
C ILE A 136 9.27 -1.98 -27.45
N TYR A 137 10.59 -1.80 -27.44
CA TYR A 137 11.43 -1.99 -26.25
C TYR A 137 11.55 -0.69 -25.46
N ALA A 138 11.87 0.41 -26.15
CA ALA A 138 12.02 1.73 -25.54
C ALA A 138 11.54 2.84 -26.48
N VAL A 139 11.21 3.99 -25.91
CA VAL A 139 10.72 5.18 -26.60
C VAL A 139 11.59 6.37 -26.23
N TYR A 140 11.98 7.15 -27.23
CA TYR A 140 12.73 8.39 -27.08
C TYR A 140 11.80 9.59 -27.19
N ILE A 141 11.75 10.39 -26.12
CA ILE A 141 10.84 11.55 -26.00
C ILE A 141 11.68 12.78 -25.72
N LYS A 142 11.48 13.88 -26.45
CA LYS A 142 12.18 15.14 -26.11
C LYS A 142 11.55 15.79 -24.88
N LYS A 143 12.35 16.54 -24.14
CA LYS A 143 11.88 17.34 -23.00
C LYS A 143 11.40 18.70 -23.49
N GLU A 144 10.36 19.22 -22.84
CA GLU A 144 9.91 20.58 -23.08
C GLU A 144 10.93 21.57 -22.50
N GLN A 145 11.50 22.39 -23.37
CA GLN A 145 12.50 23.40 -23.03
C GLN A 145 11.88 24.79 -22.89
N ARG A 146 10.64 24.95 -23.35
CA ARG A 146 9.94 26.24 -23.39
C ARG A 146 8.95 26.33 -22.23
N GLN A 147 8.83 27.51 -21.66
CA GLN A 147 7.78 27.78 -20.69
C GLN A 147 6.40 27.67 -21.36
N LEU A 148 5.59 26.72 -20.91
CA LEU A 148 4.22 26.56 -21.35
C LEU A 148 3.28 27.47 -20.55
N VAL A 149 2.34 28.08 -21.26
CA VAL A 149 1.23 28.85 -20.71
C VAL A 149 -0.05 28.03 -20.90
N TYR A 150 -0.85 27.95 -19.83
CA TYR A 150 -2.14 27.27 -19.82
C TYR A 150 -3.24 28.31 -19.59
N LYS A 151 -4.20 28.36 -20.51
CA LYS A 151 -5.40 29.18 -20.39
C LYS A 151 -6.65 28.34 -20.61
N GLY A 152 -7.77 28.73 -20.03
CA GLY A 152 -9.02 27.99 -20.16
C GLY A 152 -10.27 28.81 -19.97
N TYR A 153 -11.39 28.18 -20.31
CA TYR A 153 -12.74 28.72 -20.21
C TYR A 153 -13.66 27.61 -19.71
N THR A 154 -14.47 27.93 -18.69
CA THR A 154 -15.34 26.97 -18.01
C THR A 154 -16.78 27.41 -18.19
N THR A 155 -17.67 26.49 -18.55
CA THR A 155 -19.10 26.74 -18.77
C THR A 155 -19.89 25.44 -18.58
N ASP A 156 -21.18 25.55 -18.26
CA ASP A 156 -22.14 24.45 -18.29
C ASP A 156 -22.71 24.21 -19.71
N ASP A 157 -22.70 25.24 -20.56
CA ASP A 157 -23.06 25.13 -21.97
C ASP A 157 -21.87 24.71 -22.85
N ILE A 158 -21.80 23.43 -23.21
CA ILE A 158 -20.79 22.91 -24.14
C ILE A 158 -20.88 23.54 -25.53
N ASP A 159 -22.08 23.94 -25.98
CA ASP A 159 -22.26 24.50 -27.32
C ASP A 159 -21.51 25.81 -27.49
N ALA A 160 -21.46 26.64 -26.44
CA ALA A 160 -20.64 27.84 -26.41
C ALA A 160 -19.15 27.53 -26.72
N ILE A 161 -18.60 26.44 -26.18
CA ILE A 161 -17.22 26.01 -26.48
C ILE A 161 -17.11 25.49 -27.92
N LEU A 162 -18.04 24.65 -28.36
CA LEU A 162 -17.98 24.06 -29.70
C LEU A 162 -18.10 25.10 -30.80
N TYR A 163 -18.98 26.09 -30.66
CA TYR A 163 -19.09 27.21 -31.59
C TYR A 163 -17.84 28.09 -31.58
N LYS A 164 -17.25 28.33 -30.39
CA LYS A 164 -15.96 29.03 -30.28
C LYS A 164 -14.87 28.29 -31.05
N LEU A 165 -14.74 26.97 -30.89
CA LEU A 165 -13.74 26.17 -31.61
C LEU A 165 -14.02 26.14 -33.12
N LYS A 166 -15.28 26.00 -33.55
CA LYS A 166 -15.67 26.06 -34.96
C LYS A 166 -15.25 27.39 -35.59
N ASN A 167 -15.47 28.49 -34.88
CA ASN A 167 -15.01 29.82 -35.29
C ASN A 167 -13.48 29.94 -35.28
N TRP A 168 -12.77 29.33 -34.33
CA TRP A 168 -11.30 29.37 -34.33
C TRP A 168 -10.70 28.71 -35.56
N PHE A 169 -11.21 27.54 -35.94
CA PHE A 169 -10.71 26.76 -37.06
C PHE A 169 -11.15 27.30 -38.43
N SER A 170 -12.20 28.14 -38.50
CA SER A 170 -12.56 28.84 -39.76
C SER A 170 -11.55 29.92 -40.13
N TYR A 171 -10.89 30.55 -39.15
CA TYR A 171 -9.83 31.55 -39.36
C TYR A 171 -8.44 30.95 -39.62
N GLY A 172 -8.31 29.62 -39.65
CA GLY A 172 -7.05 28.91 -39.86
C GLY A 172 -6.61 28.08 -38.66
N PHE A 173 -5.39 27.55 -38.72
CA PHE A 173 -4.86 26.63 -37.72
C PHE A 173 -4.19 27.39 -36.56
N PRO A 174 -4.77 27.43 -35.34
CA PRO A 174 -4.18 28.15 -34.23
C PRO A 174 -2.92 27.45 -33.73
N ALA A 175 -1.86 28.21 -33.48
CA ALA A 175 -0.53 27.71 -33.09
C ALA A 175 -0.42 27.23 -31.62
N PHE A 176 -1.49 26.64 -31.09
CA PHE A 176 -1.51 25.99 -29.80
C PHE A 176 -0.70 24.68 -29.81
N ARG A 177 -0.10 24.33 -28.68
CA ARG A 177 0.47 22.99 -28.42
C ARG A 177 -0.65 21.97 -28.30
N ASP A 178 -1.63 22.29 -27.46
CA ASP A 178 -2.76 21.42 -27.13
C ASP A 178 -4.05 22.24 -27.06
N ILE A 179 -5.14 21.65 -27.51
CA ILE A 179 -6.50 22.17 -27.38
C ILE A 179 -7.34 21.01 -26.88
N ALA A 180 -7.87 21.12 -25.67
CA ALA A 180 -8.62 20.06 -25.05
C ALA A 180 -9.88 20.56 -24.34
N ILE A 181 -10.90 19.72 -24.27
CA ILE A 181 -12.08 19.94 -23.43
C ILE A 181 -12.16 18.79 -22.42
N ASN A 182 -12.35 19.14 -21.14
CA ASN A 182 -12.72 18.19 -20.09
C ASN A 182 -14.16 18.45 -19.67
N ILE A 183 -15.01 17.43 -19.77
CA ILE A 183 -16.40 17.48 -19.33
C ILE A 183 -16.53 16.57 -18.14
N GLN A 184 -16.98 17.09 -17.00
CA GLN A 184 -17.19 16.32 -15.78
C GLN A 184 -18.28 16.97 -14.93
N GLY A 185 -19.24 16.17 -14.47
CA GLY A 185 -20.35 16.67 -13.64
C GLY A 185 -21.19 17.75 -14.32
N GLY A 186 -21.37 17.67 -15.65
CA GLY A 186 -22.11 18.65 -16.45
C GLY A 186 -21.35 19.95 -16.76
N VAL A 187 -20.13 20.12 -16.23
CA VAL A 187 -19.29 21.29 -16.48
C VAL A 187 -18.27 20.97 -17.56
N ALA A 188 -18.20 21.79 -18.60
CA ALA A 188 -17.21 21.71 -19.67
C ALA A 188 -16.11 22.76 -19.47
N LYS A 189 -14.86 22.32 -19.53
CA LYS A 189 -13.67 23.17 -19.40
C LYS A 189 -12.81 23.05 -20.65
N LEU A 190 -12.78 24.10 -21.46
CA LEU A 190 -11.81 24.29 -22.54
C LEU A 190 -10.46 24.65 -21.93
N ILE A 191 -9.39 23.98 -22.35
CA ILE A 191 -8.02 24.23 -21.92
C ILE A 191 -7.15 24.26 -23.16
N VAL A 192 -6.35 25.32 -23.28
CA VAL A 192 -5.34 25.46 -24.32
C VAL A 192 -3.97 25.60 -23.68
N ALA A 193 -2.98 25.01 -24.32
CA ALA A 193 -1.58 25.14 -23.92
C ALA A 193 -0.74 25.62 -25.09
N TYR A 194 0.27 26.45 -24.82
CA TYR A 194 1.19 26.95 -25.83
C TYR A 194 2.49 27.46 -25.21
N PRO A 195 3.62 27.43 -25.94
CA PRO A 195 4.84 28.13 -25.52
C PRO A 195 4.57 29.64 -25.36
N SER A 196 5.06 30.25 -24.29
CA SER A 196 4.87 31.68 -24.00
C SER A 196 5.26 32.60 -25.16
N THR A 197 6.27 32.22 -25.95
CA THR A 197 6.72 32.95 -27.14
C THR A 197 5.67 33.06 -28.25
N ARG A 198 4.58 32.28 -28.21
CA ARG A 198 3.49 32.30 -29.20
C ARG A 198 2.30 33.15 -28.77
N GLU A 199 2.29 33.72 -27.58
CA GLU A 199 1.11 34.39 -27.03
C GLU A 199 0.57 35.50 -27.93
N GLN A 200 1.47 36.29 -28.54
CA GLN A 200 1.10 37.37 -29.47
C GLN A 200 0.35 36.86 -30.71
N LEU A 201 0.69 35.67 -31.23
CA LEU A 201 -0.01 35.04 -32.36
C LEU A 201 -1.40 34.53 -31.98
N LEU A 202 -1.64 34.37 -30.68
CA LEU A 202 -2.82 33.71 -30.13
C LEU A 202 -3.80 34.69 -29.48
N LEU A 203 -3.48 35.99 -29.39
CA LEU A 203 -4.29 37.01 -28.70
C LEU A 203 -5.78 36.97 -29.09
N LYS A 204 -6.07 36.83 -30.39
CA LYS A 204 -7.45 36.76 -30.91
C LYS A 204 -8.24 35.52 -30.45
N TYR A 205 -7.56 34.48 -29.98
CA TYR A 205 -8.16 33.24 -29.49
C TYR A 205 -8.23 33.20 -27.96
N ILE A 206 -7.30 33.87 -27.26
CA ILE A 206 -7.11 33.71 -25.81
C ILE A 206 -7.62 34.89 -24.97
N SER A 207 -8.14 35.94 -25.59
CA SER A 207 -8.48 37.21 -24.91
C SER A 207 -9.51 37.05 -23.78
N ASP A 208 -10.39 36.07 -23.89
CA ASP A 208 -11.44 35.77 -22.91
C ASP A 208 -11.16 34.52 -22.07
N LEU A 209 -9.95 33.96 -22.18
CA LEU A 209 -9.52 32.78 -21.42
C LEU A 209 -8.73 33.20 -20.17
N GLN A 210 -8.97 32.50 -19.07
CA GLN A 210 -8.28 32.73 -17.80
C GLN A 210 -7.11 31.78 -17.62
N LYS A 211 -6.13 32.14 -16.79
CA LYS A 211 -5.04 31.22 -16.42
C LYS A 211 -5.60 30.02 -15.67
N VAL A 212 -5.15 28.82 -16.02
CA VAL A 212 -5.57 27.56 -15.39
C VAL A 212 -4.38 26.64 -15.19
N ASP A 213 -4.54 25.62 -14.34
CA ASP A 213 -3.57 24.55 -14.19
C ASP A 213 -3.59 23.59 -15.40
N PRO A 214 -2.46 22.89 -15.67
CA PRO A 214 -2.41 21.84 -16.67
C PRO A 214 -3.44 20.74 -16.38
N MET A 215 -3.98 20.17 -17.45
CA MET A 215 -4.89 19.04 -17.37
C MET A 215 -4.14 17.73 -17.58
N TYR A 216 -4.33 16.80 -16.66
CA TYR A 216 -3.89 15.43 -16.82
C TYR A 216 -5.10 14.50 -16.99
N GLU A 217 -4.99 13.64 -17.99
CA GLU A 217 -5.94 12.56 -18.22
C GLU A 217 -5.48 11.31 -17.45
N ASP A 218 -6.40 10.65 -16.77
CA ASP A 218 -6.14 9.41 -16.02
C ASP A 218 -7.41 8.56 -15.91
N LEU A 219 -7.29 7.35 -15.37
CA LEU A 219 -8.40 6.43 -15.14
C LEU A 219 -9.07 6.64 -13.77
N SER A 220 -8.90 7.80 -13.15
CA SER A 220 -9.48 8.12 -11.83
C SER A 220 -11.01 8.13 -11.72
N PRO A 221 -11.79 8.52 -12.76
CA PRO A 221 -13.24 8.49 -12.65
C PRO A 221 -13.72 7.05 -12.45
N ARG A 222 -14.69 6.82 -11.57
CA ARG A 222 -15.34 5.51 -11.47
C ARG A 222 -16.24 5.32 -12.69
N HIS A 223 -15.96 4.29 -13.49
CA HIS A 223 -16.71 3.99 -14.71
C HIS A 223 -16.80 2.48 -14.94
N LYS A 224 -17.79 2.06 -15.74
CA LYS A 224 -17.95 0.68 -16.21
C LYS A 224 -17.56 0.50 -17.67
N TYR A 225 -17.53 1.57 -18.45
CA TYR A 225 -17.24 1.56 -19.88
C TYR A 225 -16.28 2.70 -20.24
N ARG A 226 -15.43 2.45 -21.22
CA ARG A 226 -14.44 3.38 -21.77
C ARG A 226 -14.50 3.36 -23.28
N TYR A 227 -14.77 4.51 -23.89
CA TYR A 227 -14.85 4.65 -25.33
C TYR A 227 -13.78 5.61 -25.81
N TYR A 228 -12.93 5.14 -26.70
CA TYR A 228 -11.90 5.94 -27.35
C TYR A 228 -12.16 5.95 -28.84
N GLY A 229 -11.93 7.07 -29.50
CA GLY A 229 -12.17 7.15 -30.92
C GLY A 229 -11.79 8.47 -31.52
N THR A 230 -12.02 8.56 -32.82
CA THR A 230 -11.86 9.80 -33.56
C THR A 230 -13.14 10.15 -34.30
N THR A 231 -13.34 11.45 -34.45
CA THR A 231 -14.48 12.05 -35.11
C THR A 231 -14.07 13.43 -35.62
N ASP A 232 -15.03 14.19 -36.13
CA ASP A 232 -14.88 15.61 -36.45
C ASP A 232 -15.76 16.48 -35.54
N LEU A 233 -15.71 17.79 -35.72
CA LEU A 233 -16.53 18.73 -34.93
C LEU A 233 -18.03 18.43 -35.04
N ASP A 234 -18.53 18.05 -36.21
CA ASP A 234 -19.96 17.79 -36.43
C ASP A 234 -20.37 16.48 -35.73
N GLY A 235 -19.49 15.47 -35.70
CA GLY A 235 -19.70 14.26 -34.93
C GLY A 235 -19.77 14.50 -33.41
N ILE A 236 -19.09 15.52 -32.88
CA ILE A 236 -19.26 15.93 -31.46
C ILE A 236 -20.69 16.41 -31.20
N PHE A 237 -21.27 17.19 -32.11
CA PHE A 237 -22.68 17.60 -32.00
C PHE A 237 -23.63 16.40 -32.06
N GLN A 238 -23.30 15.36 -32.83
CA GLN A 238 -24.10 14.15 -32.95
C GLN A 238 -24.02 13.23 -31.71
N MET A 239 -22.96 13.34 -30.90
CA MET A 239 -22.78 12.53 -29.68
C MET A 239 -23.15 13.25 -28.37
N LYS A 240 -23.87 14.39 -28.42
CA LYS A 240 -24.23 15.17 -27.22
C LYS A 240 -24.88 14.35 -26.11
N GLU A 241 -25.79 13.43 -26.45
CA GLU A 241 -26.43 12.58 -25.44
C GLU A 241 -25.41 11.65 -24.74
N ASN A 242 -24.42 11.15 -25.48
CA ASN A 242 -23.32 10.38 -24.88
C ASN A 242 -22.47 11.24 -23.93
N LEU A 243 -22.23 12.51 -24.27
CA LEU A 243 -21.48 13.43 -23.42
C LEU A 243 -22.22 13.69 -22.09
N LYS A 244 -23.55 13.82 -22.13
CA LYS A 244 -24.40 14.01 -20.93
C LYS A 244 -24.43 12.77 -20.02
N LEU A 245 -24.39 11.58 -20.61
CA LEU A 245 -24.38 10.31 -19.87
C LEU A 245 -22.99 9.95 -19.32
N SER A 246 -21.94 10.64 -19.75
CA SER A 246 -20.57 10.35 -19.35
C SER A 246 -20.28 10.84 -17.92
N GLU A 247 -19.49 10.06 -17.19
CA GLU A 247 -18.89 10.45 -15.91
C GLU A 247 -17.77 11.47 -16.12
N ARG A 248 -17.01 11.27 -17.21
CA ARG A 248 -15.99 12.19 -17.67
C ARG A 248 -15.79 12.02 -19.18
N THR A 249 -15.59 13.12 -19.88
CA THR A 249 -15.16 13.10 -21.29
C THR A 249 -13.95 14.01 -21.49
N ILE A 250 -12.97 13.52 -22.24
CA ILE A 250 -11.84 14.31 -22.75
C ILE A 250 -11.94 14.37 -24.26
N LEU A 251 -11.92 15.58 -24.82
CA LEU A 251 -11.83 15.82 -26.26
C LEU A 251 -10.51 16.52 -26.55
N ARG A 252 -9.77 16.08 -27.57
CA ARG A 252 -8.52 16.70 -28.03
C ARG A 252 -8.63 17.05 -29.50
N PHE A 253 -8.24 18.27 -29.86
CA PHE A 253 -8.49 18.83 -31.18
C PHE A 253 -7.20 19.00 -31.97
N ARG A 254 -7.27 18.69 -33.28
CA ARG A 254 -6.27 19.03 -34.28
C ARG A 254 -6.99 19.50 -35.53
N GLY A 255 -7.19 20.82 -35.65
CA GLY A 255 -8.11 21.35 -36.65
C GLY A 255 -9.52 20.82 -36.44
N THR A 256 -10.16 20.33 -37.50
CA THR A 256 -11.49 19.72 -37.41
C THR A 256 -11.50 18.31 -36.85
N LYS A 257 -10.34 17.63 -36.79
CA LYS A 257 -10.24 16.27 -36.26
C LYS A 257 -10.25 16.30 -34.74
N VAL A 258 -11.08 15.45 -34.14
CA VAL A 258 -11.24 15.31 -32.70
C VAL A 258 -10.92 13.88 -32.30
N TYR A 259 -10.06 13.73 -31.31
CA TYR A 259 -9.94 12.48 -30.56
C TYR A 259 -10.74 12.60 -29.27
N PHE A 260 -11.45 11.54 -28.89
CA PHE A 260 -12.21 11.51 -27.65
C PHE A 260 -11.86 10.32 -26.77
N ALA A 261 -11.97 10.52 -25.46
CA ALA A 261 -12.02 9.50 -24.43
C ALA A 261 -13.25 9.76 -23.56
N ILE A 262 -14.20 8.83 -23.53
CA ILE A 262 -15.46 8.93 -22.80
C ILE A 262 -15.53 7.80 -21.77
N TYR A 263 -15.70 8.16 -20.50
CA TYR A 263 -15.86 7.25 -19.38
C TYR A 263 -17.32 7.26 -18.95
N SER A 264 -17.96 6.09 -18.86
CA SER A 264 -19.40 5.99 -18.56
C SER A 264 -19.71 4.84 -17.60
N ASN A 265 -20.76 4.99 -16.79
CA ASN A 265 -21.34 3.90 -16.01
C ASN A 265 -22.43 3.12 -16.75
N THR A 266 -22.89 3.63 -17.90
CA THR A 266 -23.87 2.99 -18.78
C THR A 266 -23.27 2.75 -20.17
N PRO A 267 -23.69 1.70 -20.88
CA PRO A 267 -23.21 1.46 -22.24
C PRO A 267 -23.69 2.58 -23.17
N LEU A 268 -22.77 3.14 -23.95
CA LEU A 268 -23.04 4.21 -24.91
C LEU A 268 -23.16 3.66 -26.33
N LYS A 269 -24.04 4.26 -27.14
CA LYS A 269 -24.23 3.91 -28.54
C LYS A 269 -23.62 4.99 -29.41
N PHE A 270 -22.82 4.58 -30.38
CA PHE A 270 -22.21 5.47 -31.36
C PHE A 270 -22.82 5.19 -32.74
N ILE A 271 -23.00 6.24 -33.52
CA ILE A 271 -23.42 6.14 -34.92
C ILE A 271 -22.25 5.64 -35.78
N ASP A 272 -22.56 5.04 -36.93
CA ASP A 272 -21.58 4.35 -37.79
C ASP A 272 -20.44 5.24 -38.31
N THR A 273 -20.64 6.57 -38.35
CA THR A 273 -19.63 7.53 -38.78
C THR A 273 -18.55 7.78 -37.72
N ILE A 274 -18.76 7.35 -36.47
CA ILE A 274 -17.79 7.50 -35.39
C ILE A 274 -16.89 6.28 -35.32
N GLN A 275 -15.59 6.49 -35.54
CA GLN A 275 -14.60 5.42 -35.52
C GLN A 275 -14.08 5.21 -34.10
N LEU A 276 -14.51 4.12 -33.47
CA LEU A 276 -13.94 3.67 -32.20
C LEU A 276 -12.60 2.96 -32.42
N THR A 277 -11.68 3.14 -31.48
CA THR A 277 -10.42 2.39 -31.46
C THR A 277 -10.65 0.92 -31.15
N SER A 278 -9.69 0.08 -31.53
CA SER A 278 -9.73 -1.37 -31.28
C SER A 278 -9.68 -1.74 -29.80
N TYR A 279 -9.34 -0.82 -28.89
CA TYR A 279 -9.26 -1.04 -27.44
C TYR A 279 -10.43 -0.41 -26.67
N SER A 280 -11.39 0.21 -27.35
CA SER A 280 -12.64 0.69 -26.75
C SER A 280 -13.49 -0.47 -26.22
N ASP A 281 -14.25 -0.22 -25.15
CA ASP A 281 -15.22 -1.18 -24.66
C ASP A 281 -16.38 -1.35 -25.66
N SER A 282 -16.94 -2.56 -25.69
CA SER A 282 -18.16 -2.91 -26.42
C SER A 282 -19.41 -2.67 -25.57
N ASP A 283 -20.58 -3.05 -26.09
CA ASP A 283 -21.87 -3.07 -25.38
C ASP A 283 -22.02 -4.26 -24.40
N ALA A 284 -21.05 -5.18 -24.38
CA ALA A 284 -21.04 -6.30 -23.44
C ALA A 284 -20.94 -5.84 -21.98
N GLN A 285 -21.47 -6.64 -21.05
CA GLN A 285 -21.50 -6.29 -19.64
C GLN A 285 -20.10 -6.30 -19.02
N ASN A 286 -19.66 -5.16 -18.46
CA ASN A 286 -18.49 -5.13 -17.58
C ASN A 286 -18.86 -5.70 -16.20
N ASN A 287 -18.22 -6.81 -15.81
CA ASN A 287 -18.44 -7.48 -14.53
C ASN A 287 -17.21 -7.45 -13.60
N LEU A 288 -16.25 -6.55 -13.82
CA LEU A 288 -15.03 -6.44 -13.00
C LEU A 288 -15.24 -5.71 -11.66
N ASN A 289 -16.48 -5.65 -11.16
CA ASN A 289 -16.87 -5.01 -9.89
C ASN A 289 -16.29 -3.59 -9.67
N GLY A 290 -16.20 -2.81 -10.75
CA GLY A 290 -15.70 -1.42 -10.72
C GLY A 290 -14.18 -1.28 -10.84
N CYS A 291 -13.44 -2.38 -10.99
CA CYS A 291 -12.03 -2.34 -11.36
C CYS A 291 -11.88 -1.79 -12.79
N VAL A 292 -11.03 -0.78 -12.94
CA VAL A 292 -10.75 -0.10 -14.23
C VAL A 292 -9.46 -0.59 -14.90
N LEU A 293 -8.88 -1.68 -14.39
CA LEU A 293 -7.66 -2.31 -14.89
C LEU A 293 -6.43 -1.37 -14.95
N CYS A 294 -6.35 -0.38 -14.06
CA CYS A 294 -5.23 0.58 -14.05
C CYS A 294 -3.88 -0.01 -13.62
N GLY A 295 -3.85 -1.20 -13.01
CA GLY A 295 -2.61 -1.84 -12.58
C GLY A 295 -1.95 -1.27 -11.33
N ARG A 296 -2.32 -0.08 -10.83
CA ARG A 296 -1.64 0.57 -9.69
C ARG A 296 -1.51 -0.30 -8.43
N CYS A 297 -2.48 -1.18 -8.20
CA CYS A 297 -2.42 -2.10 -7.05
C CYS A 297 -1.34 -3.18 -7.21
N VAL A 298 -0.90 -3.50 -8.44
CA VAL A 298 0.20 -4.44 -8.71
C VAL A 298 1.51 -3.87 -8.18
N ASP A 299 1.77 -2.60 -8.45
CA ASP A 299 3.02 -1.91 -8.09
C ASP A 299 3.28 -1.81 -6.58
N VAL A 300 2.22 -1.90 -5.76
CA VAL A 300 2.30 -1.69 -4.31
C VAL A 300 1.96 -2.93 -3.48
N CYS A 301 1.58 -4.05 -4.10
CA CYS A 301 1.06 -5.23 -3.40
C CYS A 301 2.21 -6.14 -2.92
N PRO A 302 2.43 -6.28 -1.60
CA PRO A 302 3.49 -7.17 -1.09
C PRO A 302 3.23 -8.65 -1.39
N TYR A 303 1.96 -9.06 -1.49
CA TYR A 303 1.61 -10.45 -1.81
C TYR A 303 1.86 -10.76 -3.29
N GLY A 304 1.60 -9.80 -4.19
CA GLY A 304 1.98 -9.91 -5.60
C GLY A 304 3.49 -10.01 -5.79
N GLU A 305 4.27 -9.22 -5.04
CA GLU A 305 5.73 -9.28 -5.01
C GLU A 305 6.23 -10.66 -4.53
N MET A 306 5.73 -11.14 -3.38
CA MET A 306 6.04 -12.45 -2.83
C MET A 306 5.78 -13.59 -3.83
N MET A 307 4.67 -13.50 -4.56
CA MET A 307 4.27 -14.50 -5.54
C MET A 307 4.87 -14.27 -6.93
N SER A 308 5.58 -13.15 -7.12
CA SER A 308 6.12 -12.71 -8.41
C SER A 308 5.10 -12.83 -9.53
N SER A 309 3.85 -12.42 -9.31
CA SER A 309 2.82 -12.44 -10.36
C SER A 309 1.67 -11.47 -10.05
N PRO A 310 1.21 -10.67 -11.04
CA PRO A 310 0.06 -9.77 -10.88
C PRO A 310 -1.25 -10.51 -10.60
N LEU A 311 -1.30 -11.83 -10.88
CA LEU A 311 -2.42 -12.70 -10.56
C LEU A 311 -2.80 -12.67 -9.08
N TYR A 312 -1.81 -12.58 -8.20
CA TYR A 312 -1.99 -12.59 -6.75
C TYR A 312 -2.20 -11.18 -6.17
N THR A 313 -2.57 -10.22 -7.00
CA THR A 313 -2.88 -8.84 -6.59
C THR A 313 -4.38 -8.58 -6.74
N PRO A 314 -4.93 -7.50 -6.15
CA PRO A 314 -6.33 -7.16 -6.34
C PRO A 314 -6.77 -7.09 -7.81
N LEU A 315 -5.85 -6.76 -8.74
CA LEU A 315 -6.13 -6.82 -10.17
C LEU A 315 -6.54 -8.23 -10.60
N GLY A 316 -5.73 -9.24 -10.26
CA GLY A 316 -6.03 -10.64 -10.57
C GLY A 316 -7.34 -11.10 -9.91
N PHE A 317 -7.57 -10.71 -8.66
CA PHE A 317 -8.83 -10.99 -7.97
C PHE A 317 -10.05 -10.46 -8.72
N TYR A 318 -10.09 -9.17 -9.07
CA TYR A 318 -11.25 -8.58 -9.75
C TYR A 318 -11.45 -9.11 -11.18
N VAL A 319 -10.38 -9.58 -11.83
CA VAL A 319 -10.47 -10.22 -13.15
C VAL A 319 -10.97 -11.67 -13.04
N LEU A 320 -10.61 -12.40 -11.99
CA LEU A 320 -10.94 -13.81 -11.85
C LEU A 320 -12.24 -14.07 -11.08
N GLN A 321 -12.65 -13.16 -10.21
CA GLN A 321 -13.87 -13.30 -9.41
C GLN A 321 -15.12 -13.55 -10.27
N PRO A 322 -15.38 -12.82 -11.37
CA PRO A 322 -16.57 -13.06 -12.20
C PRO A 322 -16.54 -14.42 -12.91
N LEU A 323 -15.37 -15.06 -12.96
CA LEU A 323 -15.16 -16.37 -13.55
C LEU A 323 -15.20 -17.51 -12.52
N GLY A 324 -15.36 -17.20 -11.23
CA GLY A 324 -15.38 -18.20 -10.15
C GLY A 324 -13.99 -18.67 -9.68
N PHE A 325 -12.90 -17.99 -10.09
CA PHE A 325 -11.52 -18.37 -9.75
C PHE A 325 -10.88 -17.48 -8.67
N ALA A 326 -11.67 -16.69 -7.93
CA ALA A 326 -11.15 -15.80 -6.89
C ALA A 326 -10.93 -16.47 -5.52
N GLU A 327 -11.55 -17.62 -5.28
CA GLU A 327 -11.51 -18.25 -3.97
C GLU A 327 -10.12 -18.77 -3.62
N GLY A 328 -9.61 -18.35 -2.44
CA GLY A 328 -8.26 -18.70 -1.98
C GLY A 328 -7.12 -18.11 -2.83
N LEU A 329 -7.44 -17.26 -3.82
CA LEU A 329 -6.45 -16.66 -4.71
C LEU A 329 -5.52 -15.71 -3.96
N ILE A 330 -6.07 -14.91 -3.04
CA ILE A 330 -5.32 -13.89 -2.30
C ILE A 330 -5.49 -14.10 -0.82
N ASN A 331 -4.44 -14.62 -0.18
CA ASN A 331 -4.36 -14.85 1.26
C ASN A 331 -3.33 -13.90 1.88
N CYS A 332 -3.49 -12.60 1.60
CA CYS A 332 -2.57 -11.54 2.05
C CYS A 332 -2.87 -11.10 3.49
N HIS A 333 -2.03 -10.26 4.09
CA HIS A 333 -2.28 -9.71 5.44
C HIS A 333 -3.15 -8.44 5.44
N MET A 334 -3.91 -8.14 4.40
CA MET A 334 -4.90 -7.04 4.41
C MET A 334 -4.34 -5.64 4.80
N CYS A 335 -3.14 -5.26 4.33
CA CYS A 335 -2.50 -3.98 4.69
C CYS A 335 -3.13 -2.70 4.11
N GLY A 336 -4.10 -2.82 3.20
CA GLY A 336 -4.78 -1.63 2.65
C GLY A 336 -4.00 -0.81 1.62
N LYS A 337 -2.70 -1.04 1.38
CA LYS A 337 -1.92 -0.30 0.37
C LYS A 337 -2.58 -0.22 -1.01
N CYS A 338 -3.27 -1.28 -1.42
CA CYS A 338 -4.01 -1.32 -2.67
C CYS A 338 -5.23 -0.39 -2.70
N VAL A 339 -5.88 -0.16 -1.56
CA VAL A 339 -7.00 0.79 -1.41
C VAL A 339 -6.49 2.21 -1.57
N ASP A 340 -5.35 2.54 -0.97
CA ASP A 340 -4.75 3.88 -1.00
C ASP A 340 -4.43 4.35 -2.42
N VAL A 341 -4.02 3.43 -3.30
CA VAL A 341 -3.66 3.73 -4.69
C VAL A 341 -4.79 3.52 -5.68
N CYS A 342 -5.94 2.96 -5.26
CA CYS A 342 -7.03 2.61 -6.15
C CYS A 342 -7.74 3.88 -6.68
N PRO A 343 -7.67 4.20 -7.98
CA PRO A 343 -8.36 5.36 -8.54
C PRO A 343 -9.88 5.29 -8.33
N SER A 344 -10.45 4.09 -8.47
CA SER A 344 -11.90 3.85 -8.33
C SER A 344 -12.39 3.81 -6.87
N LYS A 345 -11.50 3.93 -5.88
CA LYS A 345 -11.81 3.84 -4.44
C LYS A 345 -12.65 2.60 -4.09
N LEU A 346 -12.26 1.44 -4.62
CA LEU A 346 -12.93 0.18 -4.33
C LEU A 346 -12.71 -0.23 -2.87
N ASP A 347 -13.68 -0.92 -2.29
CA ASP A 347 -13.56 -1.55 -0.97
C ASP A 347 -12.84 -2.90 -1.09
N ILE A 348 -11.57 -2.84 -1.50
CA ILE A 348 -10.77 -4.01 -1.86
C ILE A 348 -10.63 -4.97 -0.67
N ILE A 349 -10.39 -4.45 0.54
CA ILE A 349 -10.15 -5.30 1.72
C ILE A 349 -11.41 -6.09 2.09
N SER A 350 -12.57 -5.44 2.12
CA SER A 350 -13.83 -6.14 2.40
C SER A 350 -14.14 -7.19 1.35
N ASP A 351 -13.84 -6.92 0.08
CA ASP A 351 -14.02 -7.91 -0.98
C ASP A 351 -13.06 -9.09 -0.83
N LEU A 352 -11.77 -8.86 -0.58
CA LEU A 352 -10.80 -9.93 -0.38
C LEU A 352 -11.16 -10.82 0.81
N ARG A 353 -11.61 -10.26 1.93
CA ARG A 353 -12.01 -11.03 3.13
C ARG A 353 -13.11 -12.05 2.86
N LYS A 354 -13.99 -11.81 1.89
CA LYS A 354 -15.06 -12.75 1.50
C LYS A 354 -14.53 -14.02 0.84
N TYR A 355 -13.35 -13.95 0.20
CA TYR A 355 -12.80 -15.02 -0.63
C TYR A 355 -11.45 -15.56 -0.13
N ALA A 356 -10.80 -14.89 0.82
CA ALA A 356 -9.54 -15.32 1.41
C ALA A 356 -9.69 -16.63 2.19
N ARG A 357 -8.74 -17.55 2.01
CA ARG A 357 -8.66 -18.83 2.71
C ARG A 357 -7.24 -19.04 3.23
N TYR A 358 -7.04 -18.84 4.53
CA TYR A 358 -5.75 -19.04 5.16
C TYR A 358 -5.56 -20.48 5.64
N ASN A 359 -4.30 -20.91 5.71
CA ASN A 359 -3.93 -22.12 6.43
C ASN A 359 -4.09 -21.91 7.95
N LYS A 360 -4.04 -23.00 8.72
CA LYS A 360 -4.08 -22.92 10.19
C LYS A 360 -2.86 -22.14 10.69
N ILE A 361 -3.11 -21.03 11.38
CA ILE A 361 -2.08 -20.22 12.04
C ILE A 361 -2.05 -20.58 13.51
N ASP A 362 -0.85 -20.68 14.08
CA ASP A 362 -0.70 -20.81 15.53
C ASP A 362 -1.36 -19.62 16.22
N SER A 363 -2.38 -19.91 17.03
CA SER A 363 -3.18 -18.92 17.75
C SER A 363 -2.99 -19.04 19.27
N SER A 364 -1.93 -19.70 19.72
CA SER A 364 -1.61 -19.78 21.14
C SER A 364 -1.15 -18.43 21.68
N LEU A 365 -1.57 -18.13 22.91
CA LEU A 365 -1.21 -16.89 23.58
C LEU A 365 0.23 -16.91 24.10
N PRO A 366 0.87 -15.73 24.23
CA PRO A 366 2.16 -15.61 24.90
C PRO A 366 2.11 -16.07 26.36
N GLU A 367 3.14 -16.82 26.79
CA GLU A 367 3.28 -17.35 28.15
C GLU A 367 3.88 -16.30 29.09
N VAL A 368 3.04 -15.30 29.42
CA VAL A 368 3.39 -14.21 30.34
C VAL A 368 2.20 -13.87 31.26
N ARG A 369 2.50 -13.43 32.48
CA ARG A 369 1.49 -12.97 33.44
C ARG A 369 0.88 -11.63 33.02
N GLU A 370 -0.38 -11.43 33.37
CA GLU A 370 -1.07 -10.17 33.17
C GLU A 370 -0.91 -9.25 34.37
N LEU A 371 -0.75 -7.97 34.09
CA LEU A 371 -0.72 -6.89 35.05
C LEU A 371 -1.73 -5.81 34.62
N PRO A 372 -2.93 -5.75 35.20
CA PRO A 372 -3.94 -4.76 34.83
C PRO A 372 -3.50 -3.32 35.13
N ALA A 373 -3.84 -2.38 34.25
CA ALA A 373 -3.65 -0.94 34.44
C ALA A 373 -4.59 -0.15 33.50
N THR A 374 -4.63 1.17 33.62
CA THR A 374 -5.39 2.04 32.69
C THR A 374 -4.71 2.16 31.33
N SER A 375 -3.39 2.08 31.30
CA SER A 375 -2.56 2.00 30.10
C SER A 375 -1.91 0.62 30.06
N VAL A 376 -2.09 -0.15 28.99
CA VAL A 376 -1.61 -1.55 28.95
C VAL A 376 -0.92 -1.86 27.64
N ILE A 377 0.14 -2.67 27.72
CA ILE A 377 0.65 -3.39 26.57
C ILE A 377 -0.28 -4.56 26.29
N VAL A 378 -0.84 -4.60 25.08
CA VAL A 378 -1.70 -5.71 24.64
C VAL A 378 -0.87 -6.73 23.90
N LEU A 379 -0.98 -7.98 24.32
CA LEU A 379 -0.41 -9.12 23.62
C LEU A 379 -1.52 -10.00 23.03
N THR A 380 -1.47 -10.23 21.74
CA THR A 380 -2.29 -11.20 21.02
C THR A 380 -1.43 -12.41 20.63
N PRO A 381 -1.98 -13.46 20.00
CA PRO A 381 -1.14 -14.52 19.42
C PRO A 381 -0.09 -14.02 18.40
N ILE A 382 -0.27 -12.83 17.80
CA ILE A 382 0.74 -12.19 16.94
C ILE A 382 2.02 -11.86 17.74
N SER A 383 1.89 -11.56 19.03
CA SER A 383 3.00 -11.27 19.94
C SER A 383 3.77 -12.51 20.40
N LYS A 384 3.40 -13.73 19.95
CA LYS A 384 4.07 -14.95 20.40
C LYS A 384 5.57 -14.94 20.05
N GLY A 385 6.41 -15.22 21.05
CA GLY A 385 7.86 -15.14 20.91
C GLY A 385 8.43 -13.72 21.00
N PHE A 386 7.62 -12.74 21.39
CA PHE A 386 8.03 -11.36 21.70
C PHE A 386 7.79 -11.00 23.18
N GLU A 387 7.74 -11.97 24.08
CA GLU A 387 7.50 -11.76 25.52
C GLU A 387 8.60 -10.90 26.17
N ASP A 388 9.87 -11.22 25.89
CA ASP A 388 11.03 -10.41 26.31
C ASP A 388 10.88 -8.95 25.87
N ARG A 389 10.43 -8.77 24.63
CA ARG A 389 10.22 -7.46 24.04
C ARG A 389 9.11 -6.69 24.74
N ALA A 390 7.98 -7.35 25.03
CA ALA A 390 6.88 -6.74 25.77
C ALA A 390 7.33 -6.19 27.12
N ILE A 391 8.17 -6.96 27.82
CA ILE A 391 8.70 -6.57 29.13
C ILE A 391 9.70 -5.43 28.98
N ARG A 392 10.62 -5.48 28.01
CA ARG A 392 11.55 -4.38 27.73
C ARG A 392 10.83 -3.08 27.39
N ALA A 393 9.75 -3.17 26.60
CA ALA A 393 8.87 -2.04 26.33
C ALA A 393 8.21 -1.50 27.60
N LEU A 394 7.70 -2.37 28.47
CA LEU A 394 7.12 -1.98 29.76
C LEU A 394 8.16 -1.28 30.64
N LEU A 395 9.36 -1.83 30.77
CA LEU A 395 10.46 -1.26 31.56
C LEU A 395 10.86 0.12 31.02
N TYR A 396 11.00 0.25 29.70
CA TYR A 396 11.27 1.54 29.06
C TYR A 396 10.19 2.57 29.42
N LEU A 397 8.90 2.23 29.30
CA LEU A 397 7.81 3.16 29.60
C LEU A 397 7.76 3.53 31.09
N HIS A 398 8.01 2.57 31.98
CA HIS A 398 8.15 2.83 33.41
C HIS A 398 9.33 3.76 33.74
N SER A 399 10.47 3.62 33.03
CA SER A 399 11.62 4.52 33.19
C SER A 399 11.31 5.96 32.76
N LYS A 400 10.32 6.14 31.88
CA LYS A 400 9.77 7.44 31.46
C LYS A 400 8.64 7.94 32.38
N GLY A 401 8.40 7.27 33.51
CA GLY A 401 7.38 7.63 34.49
C GLY A 401 5.95 7.24 34.11
N LYS A 402 5.76 6.44 33.04
CA LYS A 402 4.44 5.98 32.61
C LYS A 402 4.07 4.68 33.33
N LYS A 403 2.91 4.66 34.01
CA LYS A 403 2.37 3.44 34.63
C LYS A 403 1.71 2.59 33.56
N VAL A 404 2.33 1.45 33.22
CA VAL A 404 1.88 0.60 32.12
C VAL A 404 1.75 -0.83 32.58
N GLY A 405 0.57 -1.40 32.38
CA GLY A 405 0.28 -2.81 32.61
C GLY A 405 0.58 -3.66 31.38
N LEU A 406 0.23 -4.94 31.46
CA LEU A 406 0.30 -5.89 30.36
C LEU A 406 -0.92 -6.80 30.43
N ILE A 407 -1.62 -6.99 29.32
CA ILE A 407 -2.77 -7.89 29.25
C ILE A 407 -2.71 -8.73 27.98
N LYS A 408 -3.34 -9.90 28.02
CA LYS A 408 -3.45 -10.80 26.86
C LYS A 408 -4.86 -10.76 26.32
N LEU A 409 -4.97 -10.71 25.00
CA LEU A 409 -6.24 -10.84 24.30
C LEU A 409 -6.25 -12.14 23.52
N ASP A 410 -7.03 -13.10 24.01
CA ASP A 410 -7.32 -14.35 23.31
C ASP A 410 -8.18 -14.09 22.08
N ILE A 411 -7.52 -13.75 20.97
CA ILE A 411 -8.15 -13.45 19.69
C ILE A 411 -7.47 -14.31 18.63
N ASN A 412 -8.27 -15.06 17.87
CA ASN A 412 -7.76 -15.84 16.76
C ASN A 412 -7.18 -14.92 15.68
N VAL A 413 -5.96 -15.20 15.21
CA VAL A 413 -5.28 -14.39 14.17
C VAL A 413 -6.10 -14.33 12.89
N LEU A 414 -6.77 -15.42 12.51
CA LEU A 414 -7.63 -15.45 11.33
C LEU A 414 -8.84 -14.54 11.47
N ASP A 415 -9.41 -14.43 12.66
CA ASP A 415 -10.53 -13.54 12.91
C ASP A 415 -10.10 -12.08 12.83
N LEU A 416 -8.87 -11.74 13.25
CA LEU A 416 -8.28 -10.41 13.04
C LEU A 416 -8.11 -10.09 11.54
N LEU A 417 -7.58 -11.04 10.75
CA LEU A 417 -7.38 -10.87 9.31
C LEU A 417 -8.71 -10.70 8.56
N LEU A 418 -9.70 -11.54 8.90
CA LEU A 418 -11.00 -11.61 8.25
C LEU A 418 -12.03 -10.63 8.82
N ASP A 419 -11.68 -9.89 9.88
CA ASP A 419 -12.57 -8.96 10.60
C ASP A 419 -13.85 -9.65 11.10
N LYS A 420 -13.63 -10.81 11.74
CA LYS A 420 -14.66 -11.65 12.37
C LYS A 420 -14.58 -11.61 13.90
N VAL A 421 -13.75 -10.74 14.46
CA VAL A 421 -13.59 -10.58 15.91
C VAL A 421 -14.87 -10.05 16.52
N ASP A 422 -15.29 -10.64 17.64
CA ASP A 422 -16.34 -10.09 18.50
C ASP A 422 -15.79 -8.89 19.30
N TRP A 423 -15.79 -7.73 18.65
CA TRP A 423 -15.27 -6.50 19.24
C TRP A 423 -16.06 -6.02 20.47
N GLU A 424 -17.33 -6.38 20.62
CA GLU A 424 -18.12 -6.04 21.80
C GLU A 424 -17.62 -6.81 23.03
N ASN A 425 -17.33 -8.10 22.88
CA ASN A 425 -16.76 -8.90 23.95
C ASN A 425 -15.33 -8.45 24.30
N ILE A 426 -14.50 -8.15 23.29
CA ILE A 426 -13.14 -7.62 23.54
C ILE A 426 -13.20 -6.26 24.24
N SER A 427 -14.13 -5.37 23.88
CA SER A 427 -14.34 -4.09 24.55
C SER A 427 -14.64 -4.25 26.05
N LYS A 428 -15.45 -5.27 26.43
CA LYS A 428 -15.75 -5.60 27.83
C LYS A 428 -14.51 -6.10 28.58
N LYS A 429 -13.67 -6.94 27.97
CA LYS A 429 -12.40 -7.39 28.57
C LYS A 429 -11.42 -6.24 28.84
N LEU A 430 -11.57 -5.14 28.11
CA LEU A 430 -10.78 -3.92 28.24
C LEU A 430 -11.46 -2.86 29.12
N GLU A 431 -12.46 -3.22 29.93
CA GLU A 431 -13.06 -2.29 30.89
C GLU A 431 -11.99 -1.71 31.85
N GLY A 432 -12.04 -0.40 32.09
CA GLY A 432 -11.01 0.32 32.85
C GLY A 432 -9.72 0.67 32.08
N VAL A 433 -9.52 0.14 30.86
CA VAL A 433 -8.38 0.49 29.99
C VAL A 433 -8.74 1.69 29.10
N ASN A 434 -7.89 2.71 29.10
CA ASN A 434 -8.04 3.92 28.28
C ASN A 434 -6.97 4.02 27.17
N GLU A 435 -5.88 3.26 27.28
CA GLU A 435 -4.79 3.28 26.32
C GLU A 435 -4.21 1.87 26.10
N ILE A 436 -4.07 1.49 24.83
CA ILE A 436 -3.39 0.29 24.35
C ILE A 436 -2.07 0.68 23.73
N LEU A 437 -1.02 -0.01 24.17
CA LEU A 437 0.31 0.03 23.61
C LEU A 437 0.55 -1.29 22.89
N THR A 438 0.88 -1.25 21.60
CA THR A 438 1.18 -2.48 20.84
C THR A 438 2.67 -2.61 20.65
N ILE A 439 3.16 -3.85 20.62
CA ILE A 439 4.58 -4.14 20.42
C ILE A 439 4.90 -4.55 18.99
N THR A 440 3.89 -4.80 18.15
CA THR A 440 4.02 -5.01 16.71
C THR A 440 3.16 -4.01 15.91
N PRO A 441 3.58 -3.64 14.68
CA PRO A 441 2.76 -2.81 13.78
C PRO A 441 1.53 -3.56 13.26
N GLU A 442 1.56 -4.90 13.22
CA GLU A 442 0.42 -5.75 12.88
C GLU A 442 -0.70 -5.61 13.92
N GLU A 443 -0.38 -5.75 15.22
CA GLU A 443 -1.35 -5.52 16.30
C GLU A 443 -1.86 -4.10 16.30
N TYR A 444 -0.97 -3.12 16.09
CA TYR A 444 -1.37 -1.72 15.96
C TYR A 444 -2.47 -1.56 14.89
N HIS A 445 -2.29 -2.19 13.73
CA HIS A 445 -3.23 -2.13 12.62
C HIS A 445 -4.53 -2.88 12.91
N TYR A 446 -4.46 -4.15 13.33
CA TYR A 446 -5.65 -4.99 13.49
C TYR A 446 -6.50 -4.63 14.70
N LEU A 447 -5.95 -3.95 15.71
CA LEU A 447 -6.72 -3.52 16.87
C LEU A 447 -7.46 -2.19 16.64
N GLN A 448 -7.16 -1.41 15.59
CA GLN A 448 -7.85 -0.14 15.30
C GLN A 448 -9.39 -0.23 15.28
N PRO A 449 -10.05 -1.30 14.77
CA PRO A 449 -11.51 -1.40 14.73
C PRO A 449 -12.18 -1.29 16.10
N ILE A 450 -11.49 -1.61 17.21
CA ILE A 450 -12.06 -1.51 18.56
C ILE A 450 -12.47 -0.09 18.94
N LYS A 451 -11.85 0.93 18.32
CA LYS A 451 -12.20 2.36 18.53
C LYS A 451 -13.65 2.69 18.18
N ARG A 452 -14.32 1.83 17.41
CA ARG A 452 -15.76 1.95 17.12
C ARG A 452 -16.65 1.57 18.30
N PHE A 453 -16.13 0.79 19.25
CA PHE A 453 -16.87 0.22 20.38
C PHE A 453 -16.44 0.81 21.74
N LYS A 454 -15.27 1.45 21.79
CA LYS A 454 -14.68 2.01 23.01
C LYS A 454 -13.83 3.23 22.68
N ILE A 455 -13.93 4.27 23.50
CA ILE A 455 -13.00 5.40 23.45
C ILE A 455 -11.68 4.91 24.06
N ILE A 456 -10.68 4.70 23.21
CA ILE A 456 -9.38 4.14 23.60
C ILE A 456 -8.30 4.64 22.65
N ASP A 457 -7.16 5.03 23.20
CA ASP A 457 -5.98 5.33 22.40
C ASP A 457 -5.22 4.05 22.07
N ILE A 458 -4.71 3.94 20.85
CA ILE A 458 -3.89 2.80 20.42
C ILE A 458 -2.62 3.38 19.84
N ILE A 459 -1.49 3.02 20.43
CA ILE A 459 -0.18 3.60 20.12
C ILE A 459 0.82 2.48 19.89
N PHE A 460 1.64 2.60 18.86
CA PHE A 460 2.71 1.66 18.61
C PHE A 460 3.99 2.06 19.38
N VAL A 461 4.51 1.16 20.21
CA VAL A 461 5.60 1.48 21.16
C VAL A 461 6.87 1.96 20.47
N GLU A 462 7.24 1.41 19.31
CA GLU A 462 8.48 1.85 18.62
C GLU A 462 8.41 3.31 18.15
N GLU A 463 7.22 3.84 17.85
CA GLU A 463 7.05 5.25 17.49
C GLU A 463 7.31 6.18 18.68
N LEU A 464 7.03 5.71 19.90
CA LEU A 464 7.33 6.46 21.14
C LEU A 464 8.82 6.42 21.49
N ILE A 465 9.53 5.38 21.06
CA ILE A 465 10.96 5.20 21.35
C ILE A 465 11.83 5.90 20.31
N LEU A 466 11.42 5.90 19.04
CA LEU A 466 12.21 6.44 17.94
C LEU A 466 12.80 7.85 18.21
N PRO A 467 12.07 8.83 18.80
CA PRO A 467 12.61 10.15 19.11
C PRO A 467 13.78 10.16 20.12
N ASP A 468 13.91 9.11 20.93
CA ASP A 468 14.95 8.95 21.94
C ASP A 468 16.20 8.23 21.38
N THR A 469 16.28 8.07 20.05
CA THR A 469 17.38 7.36 19.36
C THR A 469 18.06 8.25 18.33
N ASP A 470 19.31 7.93 17.99
CA ASP A 470 20.07 8.59 16.91
C ASP A 470 19.75 8.02 15.50
N ILE A 471 18.60 7.35 15.32
CA ILE A 471 18.27 6.64 14.08
C ILE A 471 17.80 7.62 12.99
N GLU A 472 18.52 7.65 11.86
CA GLU A 472 18.14 8.44 10.69
C GLU A 472 17.14 7.71 9.78
N GLY A 473 16.23 8.48 9.16
CA GLY A 473 15.18 7.93 8.28
C GLY A 473 15.68 7.14 7.06
N LYS A 474 16.88 7.42 6.55
CA LYS A 474 17.47 6.69 5.40
C LYS A 474 17.88 5.25 5.75
N ASP A 475 18.18 5.00 7.01
CA ASP A 475 18.62 3.70 7.54
C ASP A 475 17.45 2.95 8.22
N LEU A 476 16.27 3.57 8.30
CA LEU A 476 15.07 3.07 8.96
C LEU A 476 14.06 2.51 7.95
N HIS A 477 13.62 1.27 8.19
CA HIS A 477 12.46 0.70 7.53
C HIS A 477 11.19 0.98 8.34
N ILE A 478 10.19 1.52 7.64
CA ILE A 478 8.83 1.70 8.16
C ILE A 478 7.92 0.62 7.55
N PRO A 479 7.30 -0.22 8.39
CA PRO A 479 6.43 -1.28 7.93
C PRO A 479 5.17 -0.75 7.28
N CYS A 480 4.68 -1.50 6.30
CA CYS A 480 3.49 -1.16 5.52
C CYS A 480 2.21 -0.94 6.34
N MET A 481 2.11 -1.53 7.54
CA MET A 481 0.93 -1.48 8.40
C MET A 481 0.79 -0.20 9.22
N LEU A 482 1.86 0.62 9.33
CA LEU A 482 1.76 1.89 10.08
C LEU A 482 1.16 3.02 9.25
N GLY A 483 1.03 2.86 7.93
CA GLY A 483 0.37 3.85 7.07
C GLY A 483 1.01 5.25 7.08
N ILE A 484 2.24 5.40 7.59
CA ILE A 484 2.88 6.71 7.76
C ILE A 484 3.24 7.28 6.38
N LYS A 485 2.60 8.40 6.01
CA LYS A 485 2.97 9.20 4.84
C LYS A 485 4.05 10.21 5.28
N THR A 486 5.31 9.80 5.23
CA THR A 486 6.43 10.69 5.56
C THR A 486 6.95 11.40 4.30
N GLU A 487 7.30 12.69 4.45
CA GLU A 487 8.01 13.47 3.43
C GLU A 487 9.50 13.12 3.35
N LYS A 488 10.03 12.38 4.34
CA LYS A 488 11.42 11.93 4.41
C LYS A 488 11.64 10.72 3.50
N LYS A 489 12.84 10.61 2.91
CA LYS A 489 13.30 9.46 2.11
C LYS A 489 13.44 8.20 3.00
N GLU A 490 12.32 7.59 3.36
CA GLU A 490 12.25 6.37 4.17
C GLU A 490 11.97 5.16 3.28
N LEU A 491 12.44 3.99 3.69
CA LEU A 491 12.22 2.73 2.96
C LEU A 491 10.86 2.14 3.33
N ASN A 492 9.80 2.63 2.67
CA ASN A 492 8.42 2.13 2.80
C ASN A 492 8.18 0.80 2.03
N LYS A 493 9.13 -0.14 2.10
CA LYS A 493 9.00 -1.48 1.52
C LYS A 493 8.43 -2.46 2.55
N CYS A 494 7.70 -3.47 2.10
CA CYS A 494 7.29 -4.54 3.01
C CYS A 494 8.47 -5.50 3.17
N SER A 495 8.79 -5.91 4.40
CA SER A 495 9.78 -6.96 4.65
C SER A 495 9.30 -8.37 4.29
N LEU A 496 7.99 -8.49 4.02
CA LEU A 496 7.23 -9.72 3.83
C LEU A 496 7.16 -10.62 5.07
N ALA A 497 7.88 -10.32 6.15
CA ALA A 497 8.08 -11.24 7.27
C ALA A 497 6.77 -11.77 7.88
N PHE A 498 5.83 -10.89 8.22
CA PHE A 498 4.52 -11.32 8.73
C PHE A 498 3.67 -12.07 7.70
N LEU A 499 3.81 -11.71 6.41
CA LEU A 499 3.12 -12.41 5.33
C LEU A 499 3.65 -13.84 5.17
N GLU A 500 4.94 -14.09 5.45
CA GLU A 500 5.52 -15.43 5.46
C GLU A 500 4.97 -16.28 6.60
N GLU A 501 4.82 -15.69 7.79
CA GLU A 501 4.20 -16.36 8.94
C GLU A 501 2.76 -16.78 8.63
N ILE A 502 1.99 -15.91 7.97
CA ILE A 502 0.60 -16.21 7.57
C ILE A 502 0.51 -17.21 6.41
N SER A 503 1.37 -17.06 5.40
CA SER A 503 1.29 -17.86 4.18
C SER A 503 2.02 -19.19 4.25
N GLY A 504 2.93 -19.36 5.21
CA GLY A 504 3.84 -20.50 5.32
C GLY A 504 4.91 -20.54 4.22
N LYS A 505 5.05 -19.47 3.43
CA LYS A 505 6.04 -19.38 2.34
C LYS A 505 7.18 -18.47 2.76
N THR A 506 8.40 -18.94 2.61
CA THR A 506 9.61 -18.13 2.86
C THR A 506 10.12 -17.53 1.55
N VAL A 507 10.47 -16.25 1.58
CA VAL A 507 11.09 -15.52 0.46
C VAL A 507 12.37 -14.84 0.95
N GLU A 508 13.37 -14.83 0.07
CA GLU A 508 14.60 -14.07 0.31
C GLU A 508 14.25 -12.57 0.31
N SER A 509 14.26 -11.95 1.49
CA SER A 509 13.95 -10.53 1.65
C SER A 509 15.26 -9.75 1.78
N LYS A 510 15.52 -8.85 0.83
CA LYS A 510 16.64 -7.90 0.88
C LYS A 510 16.11 -6.52 1.18
N LEU A 511 16.19 -6.15 2.44
CA LEU A 511 15.83 -4.82 2.92
C LEU A 511 17.12 -4.01 3.14
N PRO A 512 17.36 -2.90 2.41
CA PRO A 512 18.56 -2.10 2.58
C PRO A 512 18.45 -1.16 3.79
N ALA A 513 17.98 -1.66 4.93
CA ALA A 513 17.80 -0.90 6.16
C ALA A 513 18.64 -1.50 7.29
N LYS A 514 19.20 -0.64 8.15
CA LYS A 514 19.94 -1.06 9.35
C LYS A 514 19.03 -1.21 10.55
N TYR A 515 17.94 -0.45 10.57
CA TYR A 515 16.94 -0.43 11.62
C TYR A 515 15.55 -0.66 11.04
N THR A 516 14.63 -1.13 11.88
CA THR A 516 13.24 -1.37 11.48
C THR A 516 12.29 -1.05 12.63
N LEU A 517 11.14 -0.45 12.32
CA LEU A 517 10.03 -0.32 13.27
C LEU A 517 9.21 -1.62 13.36
N CYS A 518 9.48 -2.66 12.58
CA CYS A 518 8.77 -3.94 12.65
C CYS A 518 9.61 -5.00 13.37
N PRO A 519 9.21 -5.48 14.56
CA PRO A 519 9.94 -6.50 15.30
C PRO A 519 9.99 -7.86 14.60
N ILE A 520 8.93 -8.22 13.87
CA ILE A 520 8.88 -9.45 13.07
C ILE A 520 9.97 -9.41 11.98
N THR A 521 10.15 -8.25 11.37
CA THR A 521 11.25 -7.99 10.42
C THR A 521 12.61 -8.04 11.10
N ALA A 522 12.73 -7.43 12.28
CA ALA A 522 13.96 -7.40 13.07
C ALA A 522 14.47 -8.82 13.35
N ARG A 523 13.57 -9.68 13.84
CA ARG A 523 13.83 -11.10 14.10
C ARG A 523 14.25 -11.85 12.84
N LYS A 524 13.56 -11.65 11.72
CA LYS A 524 13.85 -12.34 10.45
C LYS A 524 15.20 -11.94 9.86
N LEU A 525 15.47 -10.64 9.77
CA LEU A 525 16.64 -10.09 9.08
C LEU A 525 17.84 -9.86 9.99
N ASN A 526 17.69 -10.15 11.30
CA ASN A 526 18.69 -9.88 12.33
C ASN A 526 19.17 -8.42 12.32
N ILE A 527 18.22 -7.49 12.19
CA ILE A 527 18.44 -6.04 12.27
C ILE A 527 17.78 -5.49 13.53
N LYS A 528 18.19 -4.29 13.98
CA LYS A 528 17.73 -3.74 15.26
C LYS A 528 16.46 -2.90 15.12
N THR A 529 15.67 -2.84 16.19
CA THR A 529 14.59 -1.85 16.36
C THR A 529 15.04 -0.71 17.27
N PRO A 530 14.34 0.43 17.31
CA PRO A 530 14.58 1.48 18.31
C PRO A 530 14.68 0.94 19.74
N LEU A 531 13.75 0.06 20.16
CA LEU A 531 13.81 -0.57 21.49
C LEU A 531 15.11 -1.35 21.74
N ASP A 532 15.68 -2.00 20.71
CA ASP A 532 16.96 -2.73 20.83
C ASP A 532 18.18 -1.81 21.01
N THR A 533 18.03 -0.52 20.73
CA THR A 533 19.09 0.47 20.93
C THR A 533 19.06 1.11 22.31
N VAL A 534 17.86 1.40 22.84
CA VAL A 534 17.70 2.06 24.15
C VAL A 534 17.67 1.07 25.32
N PHE A 535 17.19 -0.14 25.08
CA PHE A 535 17.01 -1.15 26.12
C PHE A 535 17.43 -2.51 25.57
N PRO A 536 18.72 -2.87 25.57
CA PRO A 536 19.20 -4.16 25.05
C PRO A 536 18.57 -5.36 25.77
N ALA A 537 18.74 -6.56 25.21
CA ALA A 537 18.07 -7.80 25.65
C ALA A 537 18.12 -8.02 27.18
N LEU A 538 17.04 -8.55 27.77
CA LEU A 538 17.03 -8.90 29.19
C LEU A 538 18.13 -9.94 29.45
N ASN A 539 18.96 -9.69 30.46
CA ASN A 539 19.95 -10.66 30.88
C ASN A 539 19.25 -11.77 31.70
N LEU A 540 18.77 -12.80 31.00
CA LEU A 540 18.11 -13.95 31.62
C LEU A 540 19.05 -14.71 32.58
N GLU A 541 20.36 -14.63 32.38
CA GLU A 541 21.35 -15.21 33.29
C GLU A 541 21.47 -14.39 34.58
N ALA A 542 21.35 -13.06 34.50
CA ALA A 542 21.20 -12.21 35.68
C ALA A 542 19.90 -12.52 36.44
N LEU A 543 18.79 -12.79 35.76
CA LEU A 543 17.53 -13.23 36.40
C LEU A 543 17.69 -14.55 37.14
N LYS A 544 18.35 -15.54 36.53
CA LYS A 544 18.70 -16.80 37.22
C LYS A 544 19.58 -16.57 38.43
N ASN A 545 20.55 -15.66 38.33
CA ASN A 545 21.38 -15.25 39.46
C ASN A 545 20.57 -14.50 40.54
N THR A 546 19.52 -13.76 40.16
CA THR A 546 18.62 -13.10 41.10
C THR A 546 17.76 -14.13 41.84
N ILE A 547 17.27 -15.16 41.15
CA ILE A 547 16.55 -16.29 41.77
C ILE A 547 17.49 -17.07 42.68
N SER A 548 18.72 -17.35 42.26
CA SER A 548 19.69 -18.05 43.12
C SER A 548 20.10 -17.22 44.33
N LYS A 549 20.21 -15.89 44.21
CA LYS A 549 20.41 -14.97 45.35
C LYS A 549 19.21 -14.89 46.29
N LEU A 550 17.98 -14.98 45.77
CA LEU A 550 16.78 -15.09 46.62
C LEU A 550 16.86 -16.36 47.48
N HIS A 551 17.34 -17.47 46.92
CA HIS A 551 17.52 -18.74 47.62
C HIS A 551 18.75 -18.72 48.56
N GLN A 552 19.90 -18.15 48.16
CA GLN A 552 21.09 -18.05 49.01
C GLN A 552 20.93 -17.03 50.14
N GLY A 553 20.23 -15.92 49.91
CA GLY A 553 19.84 -14.96 50.93
C GLY A 553 18.85 -15.54 51.95
N ALA A 554 18.20 -16.67 51.61
CA ALA A 554 17.42 -17.47 52.54
C ALA A 554 18.29 -18.31 53.48
N GLU A 555 19.57 -18.61 53.21
CA GLU A 555 20.42 -19.39 54.15
C GLU A 555 20.65 -18.67 55.50
N GLY A 556 20.71 -17.34 55.50
CA GLY A 556 20.69 -16.55 56.75
C GLY A 556 19.28 -16.39 57.35
N GLY A 557 18.25 -16.55 56.50
CA GLY A 557 16.86 -16.69 56.90
C GLY A 557 16.51 -18.09 57.42
N ASP A 558 17.30 -19.12 57.10
CA ASP A 558 17.06 -20.52 57.47
C ASP A 558 17.23 -20.70 58.97
N LEU A 559 18.17 -19.99 59.61
CA LEU A 559 18.27 -19.93 61.07
C LEU A 559 17.04 -19.28 61.72
N LEU A 560 16.53 -18.18 61.14
CA LEU A 560 15.32 -17.50 61.61
C LEU A 560 14.04 -18.29 61.29
N MET A 561 14.03 -19.02 60.18
CA MET A 561 12.93 -19.89 59.75
C MET A 561 12.88 -21.17 60.55
N ASP A 562 14.03 -21.77 60.88
CA ASP A 562 14.13 -22.91 61.79
C ASP A 562 13.71 -22.54 63.20
N ASP A 563 14.04 -21.33 63.68
CA ASP A 563 13.54 -20.81 64.95
C ASP A 563 12.02 -20.51 64.86
N ALA A 564 11.55 -19.99 63.74
CA ALA A 564 10.13 -19.72 63.52
C ALA A 564 9.27 -20.99 63.38
N LYS A 565 9.83 -22.12 62.91
CA LYS A 565 9.13 -23.42 62.81
C LYS A 565 8.58 -23.91 64.14
N TRP A 566 9.18 -23.52 65.27
CA TRP A 566 8.62 -23.79 66.60
C TRP A 566 7.19 -23.28 66.77
N TYR A 567 6.81 -22.25 66.01
CA TYR A 567 5.48 -21.64 66.06
C TYR A 567 4.53 -22.15 64.97
N GLU A 568 4.95 -23.06 64.09
CA GLU A 568 4.13 -23.56 62.97
C GLU A 568 2.83 -24.21 63.47
N ASP A 569 2.91 -25.01 64.54
CA ASP A 569 1.77 -25.70 65.16
C ASP A 569 1.14 -24.96 66.37
N ILE A 570 1.70 -23.81 66.77
CA ILE A 570 1.27 -23.05 67.96
C ILE A 570 0.58 -21.74 67.56
N ALA A 571 1.15 -21.02 66.59
CA ALA A 571 0.68 -19.73 66.12
C ALA A 571 1.03 -19.58 64.63
N GLU A 572 0.33 -20.34 63.79
CA GLU A 572 0.56 -20.45 62.35
C GLU A 572 0.60 -19.07 61.63
N GLU A 573 -0.21 -18.10 62.06
CA GLU A 573 -0.17 -16.72 61.55
C GLU A 573 1.16 -15.98 61.83
N LEU A 574 1.80 -16.26 62.96
CA LEU A 574 3.07 -15.63 63.34
C LEU A 574 4.20 -16.18 62.46
N PHE A 575 4.24 -17.49 62.28
CA PHE A 575 5.18 -18.15 61.36
C PHE A 575 5.03 -17.61 59.94
N LYS A 576 3.79 -17.50 59.44
CA LYS A 576 3.49 -16.95 58.12
C LYS A 576 3.97 -15.49 57.97
N LYS A 577 3.77 -14.64 58.99
CA LYS A 577 4.25 -13.25 59.01
C LYS A 577 5.77 -13.12 58.99
N VAL A 578 6.50 -13.99 59.70
CA VAL A 578 7.97 -13.99 59.70
C VAL A 578 8.51 -14.39 58.33
N ALA A 579 7.96 -15.46 57.75
CA ALA A 579 8.30 -15.93 56.41
C ALA A 579 8.09 -14.85 55.33
N ASP A 580 6.91 -14.24 55.29
CA ASP A 580 6.59 -13.16 54.36
C ASP A 580 7.55 -11.97 54.51
N LYS A 581 7.97 -11.67 55.76
CA LYS A 581 8.85 -10.54 56.05
C LYS A 581 10.29 -10.77 55.60
N ILE A 582 10.78 -12.00 55.71
CA ILE A 582 12.10 -12.40 55.20
C ILE A 582 12.12 -12.26 53.67
N ILE A 583 11.15 -12.84 52.98
CA ILE A 583 11.07 -12.82 51.51
C ILE A 583 10.89 -11.37 51.00
N SER A 584 9.96 -10.60 51.59
CA SER A 584 9.75 -9.18 51.20
C SER A 584 10.98 -8.31 51.43
N THR A 585 11.76 -8.57 52.47
CA THR A 585 13.02 -7.86 52.71
C THR A 585 14.05 -8.17 51.62
N GLN A 586 14.13 -9.42 51.15
CA GLN A 586 15.02 -9.77 50.05
C GLN A 586 14.55 -9.17 48.72
N LEU A 587 13.23 -9.23 48.44
CA LEU A 587 12.65 -8.61 47.24
C LEU A 587 12.85 -7.09 47.21
N SER A 588 12.82 -6.42 48.37
CA SER A 588 13.05 -4.96 48.46
C SER A 588 14.47 -4.52 48.07
N ARG A 589 15.42 -5.47 47.97
CA ARG A 589 16.80 -5.21 47.51
C ARG A 589 16.94 -5.27 45.99
N LEU A 590 15.92 -5.78 45.29
CA LEU A 590 15.91 -5.84 43.84
C LEU A 590 15.58 -4.48 43.25
N THR A 591 16.17 -4.20 42.10
CA THR A 591 15.74 -3.07 41.27
C THR A 591 14.32 -3.27 40.78
N LYS A 592 13.65 -2.18 40.40
CA LYS A 592 12.29 -2.24 39.85
C LYS A 592 12.24 -3.11 38.59
N GLU A 593 13.28 -3.04 37.78
CA GLU A 593 13.48 -3.83 36.57
C GLU A 593 13.56 -5.33 36.88
N GLU A 594 14.40 -5.72 37.85
CA GLU A 594 14.56 -7.11 38.27
C GLU A 594 13.26 -7.69 38.84
N LEU A 595 12.55 -6.91 39.66
CA LEU A 595 11.30 -7.37 40.27
C LEU A 595 10.18 -7.52 39.23
N LEU A 596 10.05 -6.60 38.28
CA LEU A 596 9.08 -6.71 37.19
C LEU A 596 9.41 -7.89 36.27
N ALA A 597 10.68 -8.08 35.93
CA ALA A 597 11.08 -9.20 35.08
C ALA A 597 10.85 -10.56 35.79
N LEU A 598 11.11 -10.63 37.11
CA LEU A 598 10.76 -11.78 37.94
C LEU A 598 9.25 -12.03 37.93
N TYR A 599 8.45 -10.97 38.08
CA TYR A 599 6.99 -11.07 38.07
C TYR A 599 6.45 -11.72 36.79
N PHE A 600 6.89 -11.24 35.63
CA PHE A 600 6.36 -11.69 34.34
C PHE A 600 6.79 -13.10 33.96
N PHE A 601 7.96 -13.55 34.44
CA PHE A 601 8.53 -14.85 34.08
C PHE A 601 8.54 -15.88 35.22
N MET A 602 7.98 -15.59 36.40
CA MET A 602 8.04 -16.51 37.54
C MET A 602 7.51 -17.92 37.23
N ASP A 603 6.54 -18.05 36.30
CA ASP A 603 6.00 -19.34 35.90
C ASP A 603 6.94 -20.17 35.02
N LYS A 604 8.01 -19.57 34.47
CA LYS A 604 9.06 -20.27 33.72
C LYS A 604 10.14 -20.87 34.62
N PHE A 605 10.16 -20.51 35.91
CA PHE A 605 11.17 -20.96 36.86
C PHE A 605 10.52 -21.95 37.83
N ALA A 606 10.86 -23.23 37.68
CA ALA A 606 10.33 -24.31 38.52
C ALA A 606 10.80 -24.18 39.98
N GLU A 607 11.87 -23.42 40.23
CA GLU A 607 12.46 -23.17 41.54
C GLU A 607 11.61 -22.24 42.41
N ILE A 608 10.70 -21.45 41.82
CA ILE A 608 9.84 -20.51 42.54
C ILE A 608 8.55 -21.23 42.97
N ASN A 609 8.42 -21.51 44.26
CA ASN A 609 7.22 -22.14 44.83
C ASN A 609 6.02 -21.16 44.89
N GLU A 610 4.80 -21.68 45.06
CA GLU A 610 3.58 -20.85 45.08
C GLU A 610 3.56 -19.78 46.18
N LYS A 611 4.21 -20.02 47.32
CA LYS A 611 4.30 -19.05 48.42
C LYS A 611 5.16 -17.85 48.02
N ASP A 612 6.30 -18.09 47.39
CA ASP A 612 7.18 -17.03 46.90
C ASP A 612 6.48 -16.20 45.82
N LYS A 613 5.69 -16.85 44.95
CA LYS A 613 4.87 -16.16 43.94
C LYS A 613 3.90 -15.18 44.58
N GLU A 614 3.18 -15.57 45.65
CA GLU A 614 2.26 -14.67 46.37
C GLU A 614 2.96 -13.42 46.92
N VAL A 615 4.15 -13.60 47.52
CA VAL A 615 4.93 -12.48 48.07
C VAL A 615 5.45 -11.57 46.96
N ILE A 616 5.95 -12.13 45.84
CA ILE A 616 6.39 -11.36 44.67
C ILE A 616 5.23 -10.52 44.11
N ILE A 617 4.04 -11.11 43.92
CA ILE A 617 2.84 -10.38 43.47
C ILE A 617 2.53 -9.21 44.40
N LYS A 618 2.58 -9.44 45.71
CA LYS A 618 2.30 -8.41 46.73
C LYS A 618 3.30 -7.26 46.68
N GLU A 619 4.59 -7.55 46.55
CA GLU A 619 5.63 -6.51 46.45
C GLU A 619 5.56 -5.74 45.13
N VAL A 620 5.30 -6.41 44.01
CA VAL A 620 5.10 -5.76 42.71
C VAL A 620 3.88 -4.83 42.77
N ASN A 621 2.76 -5.27 43.33
CA ASN A 621 1.57 -4.44 43.50
C ASN A 621 1.84 -3.21 44.38
N LYS A 622 2.64 -3.34 45.44
CA LYS A 622 3.06 -2.18 46.26
C LYS A 622 3.90 -1.19 45.48
N ILE A 623 4.82 -1.67 44.65
CA ILE A 623 5.68 -0.83 43.80
C ILE A 623 4.87 -0.12 42.71
N LEU A 624 3.80 -0.74 42.22
CA LEU A 624 2.90 -0.13 41.25
C LEU A 624 1.90 0.84 41.89
N ALA A 625 1.51 0.60 43.14
CA ALA A 625 0.60 1.43 43.92
C ALA A 625 1.27 2.61 44.65
N SER A 626 2.58 2.57 44.86
CA SER A 626 3.31 3.63 45.57
C SER A 626 3.63 4.81 44.64
N ASP A 627 2.95 5.94 44.89
CA ASP A 627 3.21 7.26 44.29
C ASP A 627 4.27 8.08 45.05
N GLN A 628 5.10 7.45 45.90
CA GLN A 628 6.04 8.20 46.74
C GLN A 628 7.38 8.45 46.03
N ILE A 629 7.40 9.58 45.30
CA ILE A 629 8.42 10.64 45.30
C ILE A 629 9.77 10.25 45.96
N LYS A 630 10.72 9.83 45.13
CA LYS A 630 12.02 10.52 44.93
C LYS A 630 12.76 9.95 43.73
#